data_AF-A0A5B7KFL7-F1
#
_entry.id   AF-A0A5B7KFL7-F1
#
_cell.length_a   1.000
_cell.length_b   1.000
_cell.length_c   1.000
_cell.angle_alpha   90.00
_cell.angle_beta   90.00
_cell.angle_gamma   90.00
#
_symmetry.space_group_name_H-M   'P 1'
#
loop_
_entity.id
_entity.type
_entity.pdbx_description
1 polymer ?
#
loop_
_entity_poly.entity_id
_entity_poly.type
_entity_poly.pdbx_seq_one_letter_code
_entity_poly.pdbx_strand_id
1 'polypeptide(L)'
;MLGKSYKYLGLEVGPTKCCDEPGRALAALVRGLGAVQRSPLQPQQKLWAVKNVVVPKHQYARIHGKSTKSTLKSYDQEIKMFVKKALHLPLDTPNDALYARECQGGWGCHSYNKACQP
;
A
#
# COMPACT_ATOMS: atom_id res chain seq x y z
N MET A 1 9.43 -31.73 14.25
CA MET A 1 9.27 -31.76 12.78
C MET A 1 9.43 -30.34 12.24
N LEU A 2 10.54 -30.01 11.57
CA LEU A 2 10.70 -28.69 10.94
C LEU A 2 9.73 -28.60 9.76
N GLY A 3 8.71 -27.76 9.88
CA GLY A 3 7.71 -27.57 8.83
C GLY A 3 8.35 -26.98 7.58
N LYS A 4 8.33 -27.74 6.48
CA LYS A 4 8.80 -27.29 5.17
C LYS A 4 7.92 -26.12 4.72
N SER A 5 8.53 -24.98 4.38
CA SER A 5 7.82 -23.85 3.76
C SER A 5 7.58 -24.17 2.28
N TYR A 6 6.41 -23.87 1.75
CA TYR A 6 6.04 -24.09 0.35
C TYR A 6 5.54 -22.80 -0.29
N LYS A 7 5.72 -22.69 -1.61
CA LYS A 7 5.28 -21.51 -2.37
C LYS A 7 3.82 -21.71 -2.79
N TYR A 8 2.94 -20.82 -2.36
CA TYR A 8 1.53 -20.82 -2.73
C TYR A 8 1.12 -19.45 -3.24
N LEU A 9 0.61 -19.41 -4.47
CA LEU A 9 0.18 -18.19 -5.16
C LEU A 9 1.23 -17.05 -5.14
N GLY A 10 2.52 -17.42 -5.20
CA GLY A 10 3.63 -16.47 -5.17
C GLY A 10 4.12 -16.06 -3.77
N LEU A 11 3.46 -16.51 -2.70
CA LEU A 11 3.83 -16.27 -1.31
C LEU A 11 4.50 -17.51 -0.70
N GLU A 12 5.46 -17.31 0.20
CA GLU A 12 6.04 -18.42 0.98
C GLU A 12 5.17 -18.69 2.21
N VAL A 13 4.51 -19.85 2.22
CA VAL A 13 3.66 -20.28 3.32
C VAL A 13 4.40 -21.33 4.15
N GLY A 14 4.56 -21.04 5.44
CA GLY A 14 5.15 -21.97 6.39
C GLY A 14 4.70 -21.65 7.82
N PRO A 15 4.86 -22.58 8.78
CA PRO A 15 4.36 -22.41 10.16
C PRO A 15 4.87 -21.14 10.84
N THR A 16 6.08 -20.70 10.47
CA THR A 16 6.76 -19.51 11.01
C THR A 16 6.85 -18.37 9.98
N LYS A 17 6.79 -18.68 8.68
CA LYS A 17 7.07 -17.73 7.57
C LYS A 17 5.85 -17.28 6.77
N CYS A 18 4.65 -17.72 7.13
CA CYS A 18 3.40 -17.34 6.43
C CYS A 18 3.16 -15.82 6.37
N CYS A 19 3.90 -15.03 7.17
CA CYS A 19 3.79 -13.59 7.19
C CYS A 19 5.18 -13.02 6.90
N ASP A 20 5.32 -12.24 5.83
CA ASP A 20 6.46 -11.33 5.73
C ASP A 20 6.52 -10.50 7.01
N GLU A 21 7.69 -10.45 7.63
CA GLU A 21 7.97 -9.55 8.74
C GLU A 21 7.41 -8.16 8.39
N PRO A 22 6.56 -7.56 9.24
CA PRO A 22 5.82 -6.36 8.87
C PRO A 22 6.74 -5.21 8.43
N GLY A 23 7.97 -5.16 8.95
CA GLY A 23 9.01 -4.23 8.52
C GLY A 23 9.56 -4.50 7.12
N ARG A 24 9.75 -5.76 6.72
CA ARG A 24 10.20 -6.12 5.35
C ARG A 24 9.16 -5.73 4.30
N ALA A 25 7.88 -5.99 4.59
CA ALA A 25 6.81 -5.63 3.68
C ALA A 25 6.65 -4.08 3.57
N LEU A 26 6.93 -3.32 4.64
CA LEU A 26 6.91 -1.86 4.61
C LEU A 26 8.05 -1.32 3.76
N ALA A 27 9.25 -1.88 3.94
CA ALA A 27 10.40 -1.55 3.11
C ALA A 27 10.15 -1.86 1.63
N ALA A 28 9.45 -2.96 1.31
CA ALA A 28 9.05 -3.28 -0.06
C ALA A 28 8.10 -2.24 -0.67
N LEU A 29 7.12 -1.76 0.12
CA LEU A 29 6.24 -0.66 -0.32
C LEU A 29 7.06 0.61 -0.59
N VAL A 30 7.87 1.03 0.37
CA VAL A 30 8.66 2.28 0.26
C VAL A 30 9.60 2.21 -0.94
N ARG A 31 10.19 1.05 -1.22
CA ARG A 31 10.98 0.83 -2.45
C ARG A 31 10.14 0.96 -3.71
N GLY A 32 8.94 0.37 -3.74
CA GLY A 32 8.00 0.48 -4.86
C GLY A 32 7.57 1.92 -5.11
N LEU A 33 7.18 2.64 -4.05
CA LEU A 33 6.83 4.05 -4.11
C LEU A 33 8.02 4.91 -4.55
N GLY A 34 9.22 4.64 -4.03
CA GLY A 34 10.46 5.32 -4.43
C GLY A 34 10.78 5.14 -5.91
N ALA A 35 10.57 3.94 -6.46
CA ALA A 35 10.74 3.68 -7.89
C ALA A 35 9.74 4.47 -8.74
N VAL A 36 8.45 4.51 -8.35
CA VAL A 36 7.44 5.33 -9.03
C VAL A 36 7.77 6.82 -8.91
N GLN A 37 8.29 7.27 -7.77
CA GLN A 37 8.65 8.67 -7.57
C GLN A 37 9.75 9.12 -8.55
N ARG A 38 10.78 8.30 -8.71
CA ARG A 38 11.96 8.57 -9.56
C ARG A 38 11.66 8.45 -11.05
N SER A 39 10.60 7.74 -11.42
CA SER A 39 10.22 7.61 -12.81
C SER A 39 9.84 8.98 -13.43
N PRO A 40 10.18 9.24 -14.70
CA PRO A 40 9.83 10.47 -15.42
C PRO A 40 8.35 10.52 -15.85
N LEU A 41 7.45 9.95 -15.04
CA LEU A 41 6.02 9.90 -15.29
C LEU A 41 5.34 11.22 -14.88
N GLN A 42 4.24 11.54 -15.56
CA GLN A 42 3.40 12.66 -15.15
C GLN A 42 2.77 12.39 -13.76
N PRO A 43 2.51 13.43 -12.93
CA PRO A 43 1.89 13.27 -11.61
C PRO A 43 0.61 12.43 -11.62
N GLN A 44 -0.24 12.62 -12.63
CA GLN A 44 -1.48 11.84 -12.81
C GLN A 44 -1.18 10.36 -13.10
N GLN A 45 -0.18 10.07 -13.94
CA GLN A 45 0.25 8.71 -14.24
C GLN A 45 0.88 8.03 -13.01
N LYS A 46 1.62 8.78 -12.18
CA LYS A 46 2.16 8.27 -10.89
C LYS A 46 1.03 7.87 -9.95
N LEU A 47 -0.01 8.70 -9.84
CA LEU A 47 -1.19 8.39 -9.05
C LEU A 47 -1.90 7.13 -9.55
N TRP A 48 -2.11 7.04 -10.87
CA TRP A 48 -2.71 5.87 -11.51
C TRP A 48 -1.89 4.59 -11.25
N ALA A 49 -0.56 4.65 -11.35
CA ALA A 49 0.32 3.53 -11.10
C ALA A 49 0.27 3.07 -9.63
N VAL A 50 0.21 4.00 -8.69
CA VAL A 50 0.06 3.65 -7.27
C VAL A 50 -1.29 2.98 -7.02
N LYS A 51 -2.37 3.56 -7.53
CA LYS A 51 -3.74 3.05 -7.34
C LYS A 51 -3.94 1.66 -7.95
N ASN A 52 -3.47 1.43 -9.18
CA ASN A 52 -3.79 0.22 -9.94
C ASN A 52 -2.73 -0.88 -9.84
N VAL A 53 -1.47 -0.54 -9.55
CA VAL A 53 -0.37 -1.52 -9.56
C VAL A 53 0.21 -1.72 -8.17
N VAL A 54 0.64 -0.63 -7.51
CA VAL A 54 1.38 -0.74 -6.25
C VAL A 54 0.46 -1.19 -5.12
N VAL A 55 -0.69 -0.53 -4.93
CA VAL A 55 -1.62 -0.84 -3.85
C VAL A 55 -2.17 -2.27 -3.94
N PRO A 56 -2.75 -2.73 -5.08
CA PRO A 56 -3.31 -4.08 -5.17
C PRO A 56 -2.28 -5.18 -4.93
N LYS A 57 -1.03 -4.98 -5.41
CA LYS A 57 0.08 -5.92 -5.18
C LYS A 57 0.39 -6.13 -3.69
N HIS A 58 0.34 -5.07 -2.89
CA HIS A 58 0.60 -5.14 -1.45
C HIS A 58 -0.64 -5.53 -0.64
N GLN A 59 -1.83 -5.30 -1.20
CA GLN A 59 -3.09 -5.77 -0.63
C GLN A 59 -3.24 -7.29 -0.73
N TYR A 60 -2.87 -7.85 -1.88
CA TYR A 60 -2.90 -9.30 -2.12
C TYR A 60 -2.09 -10.07 -1.06
N ALA A 61 -0.83 -9.67 -0.86
CA ALA A 61 0.05 -10.30 0.14
C ALA A 61 -0.52 -10.25 1.56
N ARG A 62 -1.34 -9.24 1.88
CA ARG A 62 -1.91 -9.06 3.22
C ARG A 62 -3.20 -9.81 3.45
N ILE A 63 -4.06 -9.92 2.43
CA ILE A 63 -5.28 -10.72 2.55
C ILE A 63 -4.92 -12.17 2.90
N HIS A 64 -3.78 -12.65 2.39
CA HIS A 64 -3.25 -13.98 2.68
C HIS A 64 -2.41 -14.07 3.97
N GLY A 65 -2.09 -12.95 4.63
CA GLY A 65 -1.22 -12.90 5.83
C GLY A 65 -1.90 -12.31 7.06
N LYS A 66 -1.25 -12.41 8.22
CA LYS A 66 -1.71 -11.74 9.44
C LYS A 66 -1.24 -10.28 9.43
N SER A 67 -2.18 -9.35 9.31
CA SER A 67 -1.89 -7.91 9.35
C SER A 67 -2.34 -7.28 10.66
N THR A 68 -1.43 -6.59 11.35
CA THR A 68 -1.76 -5.79 12.53
C THR A 68 -2.33 -4.43 12.11
N LYS A 69 -3.28 -3.89 12.87
CA LYS A 69 -3.83 -2.54 12.62
C LYS A 69 -2.76 -1.44 12.59
N SER A 70 -1.74 -1.54 13.45
CA SER A 70 -0.61 -0.60 13.50
C SER A 70 0.21 -0.61 12.22
N THR A 71 0.43 -1.78 11.62
CA THR A 71 1.19 -1.90 10.39
C THR A 71 0.38 -1.28 9.26
N LEU A 72 -0.89 -1.66 9.08
CA LEU A 72 -1.82 -1.07 8.09
C LEU A 72 -1.85 0.47 8.14
N LYS A 73 -1.89 1.06 9.34
CA LYS A 73 -1.83 2.52 9.53
C LYS A 73 -0.53 3.13 8.99
N SER A 74 0.61 2.48 9.22
CA SER A 74 1.92 2.94 8.74
C SER A 74 1.98 2.94 7.20
N TYR A 75 1.39 1.94 6.54
CA TYR A 75 1.32 1.94 5.08
C TYR A 75 0.39 3.01 4.52
N ASP A 76 -0.77 3.21 5.14
CA ASP A 76 -1.66 4.31 4.77
C ASP A 76 -0.95 5.66 4.89
N GLN A 77 -0.11 5.86 5.90
CA GLN A 77 0.70 7.08 6.06
C GLN A 77 1.73 7.25 4.95
N GLU A 78 2.50 6.21 4.61
CA GLU A 78 3.48 6.26 3.53
C GLU A 78 2.84 6.57 2.17
N ILE A 79 1.70 5.95 1.88
CA ILE A 79 0.97 6.20 0.63
C ILE A 79 0.44 7.63 0.59
N LYS A 80 -0.11 8.15 1.70
CA LYS A 80 -0.55 9.56 1.78
C LYS A 80 0.58 10.52 1.52
N MET A 81 1.73 10.33 2.18
CA MET A 81 2.89 11.19 2.01
C MET A 81 3.40 11.15 0.57
N PHE A 82 3.44 9.96 -0.03
CA PHE A 82 3.80 9.80 -1.43
C PHE A 82 2.83 10.54 -2.36
N VAL A 83 1.52 10.36 -2.18
CA VAL A 83 0.49 10.96 -3.05
C VAL A 83 0.51 12.49 -2.93
N LYS A 84 0.60 13.04 -1.71
CA LYS A 84 0.77 14.49 -1.49
C LYS A 84 2.02 15.02 -2.19
N LYS A 85 3.16 14.31 -2.06
CA LYS A 85 4.41 14.69 -2.71
C LYS A 85 4.36 14.59 -4.24
N ALA A 86 3.75 13.53 -4.77
CA ALA A 86 3.65 13.30 -6.21
C ALA A 86 2.80 14.36 -6.92
N LEU A 87 1.80 14.91 -6.21
CA LEU A 87 0.89 15.93 -6.72
C LEU A 87 1.27 17.36 -6.26
N HIS A 88 2.37 17.51 -5.52
CA HIS A 88 2.84 18.78 -4.95
C HIS A 88 1.83 19.47 -4.02
N LEU A 89 1.06 18.69 -3.25
CA LEU A 89 0.13 19.25 -2.28
C LEU A 89 0.81 19.58 -0.95
N PRO A 90 0.32 20.61 -0.23
CA PRO A 90 0.77 20.90 1.12
C PRO A 90 0.44 19.74 2.06
N LEU A 91 1.22 19.62 3.14
CA LEU A 91 1.02 18.57 4.14
C LEU A 91 -0.34 18.71 4.84
N ASP A 92 -0.89 19.92 4.90
CA ASP A 92 -2.15 20.26 5.56
C ASP A 92 -3.40 19.87 4.76
N THR A 93 -3.26 19.32 3.54
CA THR A 93 -4.43 18.88 2.77
C THR A 93 -5.25 17.84 3.55
N PRO A 94 -6.59 18.03 3.66
CA PRO A 94 -7.45 17.10 4.36
C PRO A 94 -7.37 15.71 3.74
N ASN A 95 -7.21 14.70 4.59
CA ASN A 95 -7.10 13.31 4.15
C ASN A 95 -8.37 12.82 3.45
N ASP A 96 -9.52 13.42 3.73
CA ASP A 96 -10.79 13.03 3.12
C ASP A 96 -10.82 13.30 1.61
N ALA A 97 -10.14 14.34 1.13
CA ALA A 97 -10.02 14.61 -0.31
C ALA A 97 -9.25 13.48 -1.05
N LEU A 98 -8.30 12.83 -0.39
CA LEU A 98 -7.52 11.72 -0.97
C LEU A 98 -8.38 10.48 -1.19
N TYR A 99 -9.28 10.22 -0.25
CA TYR A 99 -10.12 9.00 -0.21
C TYR A 99 -11.51 9.20 -0.83
N ALA A 100 -11.94 10.45 -1.02
CA ALA A 100 -13.18 10.76 -1.69
C ALA A 100 -13.18 10.19 -3.11
N ARG A 101 -14.38 9.85 -3.61
CA ARG A 101 -14.55 9.31 -4.96
C ARG A 101 -14.14 10.34 -6.01
N GLU A 102 -13.64 9.87 -7.13
CA GLU A 102 -13.26 10.71 -8.28
C GLU A 102 -14.44 11.55 -8.80
N CYS A 103 -15.66 10.99 -8.76
CA CYS A 103 -16.88 11.72 -9.12
C CYS A 103 -17.22 12.89 -8.19
N GLN A 104 -16.66 12.92 -6.97
CA GLN A 104 -16.85 14.00 -6.00
C GLN A 104 -15.64 14.95 -5.94
N GLY A 105 -14.73 14.89 -6.93
CA GLY A 105 -13.50 15.69 -6.95
C GLY A 105 -12.39 15.15 -6.05
N GLY A 106 -12.55 13.94 -5.51
CA GLY A 106 -11.51 13.23 -4.77
C GLY A 106 -10.58 12.42 -5.69
N TRP A 107 -9.61 11.74 -5.09
CA TRP A 107 -8.61 10.97 -5.85
C TRP A 107 -8.83 9.45 -5.81
N GLY A 108 -9.89 8.99 -5.15
CA GLY A 108 -10.28 7.58 -5.11
C GLY A 108 -9.18 6.64 -4.62
N CYS A 109 -8.27 7.13 -3.77
CA CYS A 109 -7.21 6.29 -3.22
C CYS A 109 -7.83 5.22 -2.30
N HIS A 110 -7.28 4.01 -2.31
CA HIS A 110 -7.71 2.95 -1.40
C HIS A 110 -7.14 3.20 0.00
N SER A 111 -7.96 3.09 1.04
CA SER A 111 -7.50 3.06 2.44
C SER A 111 -7.50 1.63 2.94
N TYR A 112 -6.38 1.19 3.50
CA TYR A 112 -6.31 -0.13 4.14
C TYR A 112 -7.09 -0.19 5.46
N ASN A 113 -7.14 0.92 6.21
CA ASN A 113 -7.78 0.96 7.53
C ASN A 113 -9.32 1.01 7.46
N LYS A 114 -9.91 1.56 6.40
CA LYS A 114 -11.38 1.63 6.24
C LYS A 114 -12.02 0.32 5.75
N ALA A 115 -11.23 -0.65 5.27
CA ALA A 115 -11.73 -1.94 4.80
C ALA A 115 -12.05 -2.95 5.94
N CYS A 116 -11.76 -2.61 7.19
CA CYS A 116 -12.06 -3.42 8.38
C CYS A 116 -13.26 -2.90 9.20
N GLN A 117 -14.18 -2.13 8.59
CA GLN A 117 -15.47 -1.87 9.22
C GLN A 117 -16.50 -2.86 8.67
N PRO A 118 -17.21 -3.60 9.56
CA PRO A 118 -18.24 -4.56 9.17
C PRO A 118 -19.42 -3.88 8.47
#